data_AF-A0AAX3E847-F1
#
_entry.id   AF-A0AAX3E847-F1
#
_cell.length_a   1.000
_cell.length_b   1.000
_cell.length_c   1.000
_cell.angle_alpha   90.00
_cell.angle_beta   90.00
_cell.angle_gamma   90.00
#
_symmetry.space_group_name_H-M   'P 1'
#
loop_
_entity.id
_entity.type
_entity.pdbx_description
1 polymer ?
#
loop_
_entity_poly.entity_id
_entity_poly.type
_entity_poly.pdbx_seq_one_letter_code
_entity_poly.pdbx_strand_id
1 'polypeptide(L)'
;MKYGMELAVAALIVIFAAVFLFQDAAIQATLGDGEEAWGGADGEAAGLIEDSGYEPWIEPFWEPPSGEIESLLFALQAAIGAVIIGYIFGYWQGNRKAA
;
A
#
# COMPACT_ATOMS: atom_id res chain seq x y z
N MET A 1 11.58 -14.52 29.01
CA MET A 1 10.67 -14.93 27.92
C MET A 1 11.37 -14.70 26.59
N LYS A 2 12.02 -15.72 26.04
CA LYS A 2 12.93 -15.56 24.88
C LYS A 2 12.22 -15.14 23.58
N TYR A 3 10.92 -15.41 23.47
CA TYR A 3 10.12 -15.24 22.25
C TYR A 3 8.94 -14.26 22.40
N GLY A 4 8.92 -13.46 23.48
CA GLY A 4 7.75 -12.62 23.79
C GLY A 4 7.41 -11.60 22.69
N MET A 5 8.43 -10.95 22.11
CA MET A 5 8.22 -9.98 21.02
C MET A 5 7.85 -10.66 19.69
N GLU A 6 8.44 -11.82 19.39
CA GLU A 6 8.14 -12.57 18.17
C GLU A 6 6.69 -13.05 18.17
N LEU A 7 6.22 -13.57 19.31
CA LEU A 7 4.81 -13.95 19.49
C LEU A 7 3.87 -12.74 19.40
N ALA A 8 4.27 -11.59 19.95
CA ALA A 8 3.48 -10.36 19.85
C ALA A 8 3.37 -9.86 18.39
N VAL A 9 4.47 -9.88 17.65
CA VAL A 9 4.50 -9.51 16.22
C VAL A 9 3.67 -10.50 15.40
N ALA A 10 3.84 -11.80 15.62
CA ALA A 10 3.06 -12.83 14.93
C ALA A 10 1.55 -12.68 15.20
N ALA A 11 1.17 -12.45 16.46
CA ALA A 11 -0.22 -12.19 16.83
C ALA A 11 -0.76 -10.93 16.14
N LEU A 12 0.02 -9.84 16.08
CA LEU A 12 -0.37 -8.61 15.40
C LEU A 12 -0.60 -8.84 13.89
N ILE A 13 0.28 -9.58 13.23
CA ILE A 13 0.14 -9.92 11.80
C ILE A 13 -1.11 -10.77 11.58
N VAL A 14 -1.37 -11.77 12.42
CA VAL A 14 -2.55 -12.64 12.29
C VAL A 14 -3.84 -11.85 12.52
N ILE A 15 -3.88 -10.97 13.52
CA ILE A 15 -5.03 -10.09 13.77
C ILE A 15 -5.27 -9.18 12.58
N PHE A 16 -4.22 -8.54 12.06
CA PHE A 16 -4.32 -7.68 10.88
C PHE A 16 -4.86 -8.45 9.67
N ALA A 17 -4.30 -9.62 9.37
CA ALA A 17 -4.75 -10.46 8.26
C ALA A 17 -6.20 -10.91 8.42
N ALA A 18 -6.62 -11.28 9.63
CA ALA A 18 -7.99 -11.68 9.91
C ALA A 18 -8.99 -10.53 9.70
N VAL A 19 -8.66 -9.33 10.19
CA VAL A 19 -9.48 -8.12 9.97
C VAL A 19 -9.54 -7.77 8.49
N PHE A 20 -8.39 -7.79 7.80
CA PHE A 20 -8.32 -7.51 6.37
C PHE A 20 -9.20 -8.46 5.54
N LEU A 21 -9.05 -9.77 5.75
CA LEU A 21 -9.82 -10.78 5.01
C LEU A 21 -11.32 -10.71 5.33
N PHE A 22 -11.69 -10.40 6.58
CA PHE A 22 -13.09 -10.21 6.93
C PHE A 22 -13.69 -8.98 6.24
N GLN A 23 -12.95 -7.86 6.22
CA GLN A 23 -13.37 -6.62 5.57
C GLN A 23 -13.50 -6.81 4.05
N ASP A 24 -12.51 -7.46 3.43
CA ASP A 24 -12.51 -7.78 2.00
C ASP A 24 -13.71 -8.64 1.61
N ALA A 25 -13.99 -9.71 2.37
CA ALA A 25 -15.16 -10.56 2.13
C ALA A 25 -16.48 -9.77 2.27
N ALA A 26 -16.56 -8.83 3.21
CA ALA A 26 -17.74 -7.99 3.39
C ALA A 26 -17.95 -7.02 2.21
N ILE A 27 -16.87 -6.40 1.70
CA ILE A 27 -16.92 -5.48 0.55
C ILE A 27 -17.28 -6.24 -0.73
N GLN A 28 -16.64 -7.38 -0.98
CA GLN A 28 -16.92 -8.21 -2.16
C GLN A 28 -18.37 -8.69 -2.23
N ALA A 29 -19.01 -8.90 -1.08
CA ALA A 29 -20.43 -9.27 -1.04
C ALA A 29 -21.38 -8.15 -1.52
N THR A 30 -20.89 -6.91 -1.62
CA THR A 30 -21.69 -5.72 -1.97
C THR A 30 -21.36 -5.09 -3.32
N LEU A 31 -20.28 -5.52 -3.98
CA LEU A 31 -19.82 -4.95 -5.26
C LEU A 31 -20.79 -5.29 -6.41
N GLY A 32 -21.00 -4.31 -7.28
CA GLY A 32 -21.64 -4.51 -8.58
C GLY A 32 -20.71 -5.14 -9.61
N ASP A 33 -21.27 -5.59 -10.75
CA ASP A 33 -20.49 -6.10 -11.88
C ASP A 33 -19.53 -5.00 -12.38
N GLY A 34 -18.22 -5.28 -12.31
CA GLY A 34 -17.18 -4.37 -12.79
C GLY A 34 -16.69 -3.33 -11.77
N GLU A 35 -17.21 -3.34 -10.53
CA GLU A 35 -16.67 -2.51 -9.46
C GLU A 35 -15.44 -3.16 -8.79
N GLU A 36 -14.44 -2.34 -8.47
CA GLU A 36 -13.25 -2.79 -7.76
C GLU A 36 -13.41 -2.60 -6.24
N ALA A 37 -13.13 -3.66 -5.48
CA ALA A 37 -13.24 -3.66 -4.01
C ALA A 37 -12.32 -2.63 -3.33
N TRP A 38 -11.17 -2.36 -3.94
CA TRP A 38 -10.07 -1.61 -3.36
C TRP A 38 -9.43 -0.70 -4.40
N GLY A 39 -10.07 0.44 -4.67
CA GLY A 39 -9.50 1.51 -5.46
C GLY A 39 -8.58 2.43 -4.64
N GLY A 40 -7.70 3.17 -5.33
CA GLY A 40 -6.94 4.25 -4.71
C GLY A 40 -7.84 5.45 -4.36
N ALA A 41 -7.60 6.10 -3.23
CA ALA A 41 -8.34 7.30 -2.82
C ALA A 41 -8.31 8.42 -3.87
N ASP A 42 -7.20 8.51 -4.61
CA ASP A 42 -7.00 9.50 -5.66
C ASP A 42 -7.95 9.27 -6.85
N GLY A 43 -8.33 8.02 -7.14
CA GLY A 43 -9.28 7.68 -8.21
C GLY A 43 -10.71 8.15 -7.91
N GLU A 44 -11.15 8.00 -6.65
CA GLU A 44 -12.45 8.52 -6.20
C GLU A 44 -12.49 10.05 -6.24
N ALA A 45 -11.38 10.70 -5.83
CA ALA A 45 -11.25 12.14 -5.92
C ALA A 45 -11.25 12.64 -7.37
N ALA A 46 -10.59 11.93 -8.29
CA ALA A 46 -10.59 12.25 -9.72
C ALA A 46 -12.01 12.21 -10.30
N GLY A 47 -12.80 11.18 -9.99
CA GLY A 47 -14.18 11.07 -10.46
C GLY A 47 -15.06 12.24 -10.02
N LEU A 48 -14.94 12.66 -8.76
CA LEU A 48 -15.67 13.85 -8.25
C LEU A 48 -15.27 15.15 -8.96
N ILE A 49 -14.00 15.26 -9.35
CA ILE A 49 -13.49 16.43 -10.08
C ILE A 49 -14.04 16.42 -11.51
N GLU A 50 -14.03 15.28 -12.19
CA GLU A 50 -14.58 15.14 -13.55
C GLU A 50 -16.09 15.45 -13.57
N ASP A 51 -16.85 14.95 -12.59
CA ASP A 51 -18.29 15.21 -12.44
C ASP A 51 -18.63 16.69 -12.21
N SER A 52 -17.66 17.48 -11.73
CA SER A 52 -17.83 18.93 -11.54
C SER A 52 -17.79 19.73 -12.86
N GLY A 53 -17.53 19.05 -14.00
CA GLY A 53 -17.33 19.68 -15.30
C GLY A 53 -15.97 20.36 -15.45
N TYR A 54 -14.98 19.94 -14.65
CA TYR A 54 -13.61 20.40 -14.75
C TYR A 54 -12.93 19.81 -15.99
N GLU A 55 -12.25 20.68 -16.74
CA GLU A 55 -11.42 20.28 -17.88
C GLU A 55 -9.93 20.32 -17.47
N PRO A 56 -9.18 19.22 -17.63
CA PRO A 56 -7.74 19.22 -17.39
C PRO A 56 -7.00 20.27 -18.22
N TRP A 57 -6.16 21.08 -17.59
CA TRP A 57 -5.35 22.10 -18.26
C TRP A 57 -4.00 21.57 -18.76
N ILE A 58 -3.62 20.36 -18.38
CA ILE A 58 -2.40 19.63 -18.77
C ILE A 58 -2.73 18.14 -18.84
N GLU A 59 -2.20 17.46 -19.86
CA GLU A 59 -2.19 16.00 -19.94
C GLU A 59 -0.86 15.42 -19.43
N PRO A 60 -0.85 14.22 -18.83
CA PRO A 60 0.37 13.53 -18.46
C PRO A 60 1.29 13.36 -19.68
N PHE A 61 2.57 13.72 -19.55
CA PHE A 61 3.55 13.49 -20.63
C PHE A 61 3.76 11.99 -20.90
N TRP A 62 3.54 11.14 -19.89
CA TRP A 62 3.63 9.70 -20.00
C TRP A 62 2.72 9.04 -18.96
N GLU A 63 2.06 7.97 -19.36
CA GLU A 63 1.25 7.11 -18.52
C GLU A 63 1.73 5.66 -18.68
N PRO A 64 1.74 4.86 -17.60
CA PRO A 64 2.07 3.44 -17.70
C PRO A 64 1.17 2.73 -18.73
N PRO A 65 1.73 1.84 -19.57
CA PRO A 65 0.95 1.15 -20.61
C PRO A 65 -0.10 0.17 -20.07
N SER A 66 -0.08 -0.11 -18.76
CA SER A 66 -1.14 -0.82 -18.03
C SER A 66 -1.07 -0.53 -16.53
N GLY A 67 -2.18 -0.71 -15.82
CA GLY A 67 -2.24 -0.61 -14.36
C GLY A 67 -1.37 -1.66 -13.64
N GLU A 68 -1.08 -2.80 -14.29
CA GLU A 68 -0.11 -3.78 -13.77
C GLU A 68 1.31 -3.20 -13.73
N ILE A 69 1.70 -2.44 -14.76
CA ILE A 69 3.01 -1.78 -14.82
C ILE A 69 3.08 -0.65 -13.81
N GLU A 70 2.01 0.13 -13.65
CA GLU A 70 1.90 1.14 -12.58
C GLU A 70 2.12 0.51 -11.20
N SER A 71 1.39 -0.57 -10.90
CA SER A 71 1.49 -1.30 -9.63
C SER A 71 2.90 -1.87 -9.41
N LEU A 72 3.55 -2.38 -10.47
CA LEU A 72 4.92 -2.89 -10.42
C LEU A 72 5.91 -1.77 -10.08
N LEU A 73 5.79 -0.60 -10.73
CA LEU A 73 6.65 0.54 -10.48
C LEU A 73 6.47 1.06 -9.05
N PHE A 74 5.23 1.11 -8.55
CA PHE A 74 4.93 1.46 -7.17
C PHE A 74 5.55 0.47 -6.17
N ALA A 75 5.36 -0.83 -6.40
CA ALA A 75 5.92 -1.88 -5.55
C ALA A 75 7.45 -1.84 -5.52
N LEU A 76 8.09 -1.55 -6.66
CA LEU A 76 9.54 -1.38 -6.75
C LEU A 76 10.04 -0.19 -5.92
N GLN A 77 9.36 0.96 -6.01
CA GLN A 77 9.67 2.14 -5.20
C GLN A 77 9.53 1.83 -3.70
N ALA A 78 8.45 1.14 -3.31
CA ALA A 78 8.22 0.73 -1.93
C ALA A 78 9.33 -0.22 -1.42
N ALA A 79 9.73 -1.19 -2.24
CA ALA A 79 10.80 -2.13 -1.91
C ALA A 79 12.15 -1.41 -1.71
N ILE A 80 12.49 -0.47 -2.59
CA ILE A 80 13.71 0.34 -2.47
C ILE A 80 13.65 1.17 -1.18
N GLY A 81 12.53 1.84 -0.92
CA GLY A 81 12.31 2.61 0.31
C GLY A 81 12.49 1.76 1.58
N ALA A 82 11.93 0.55 1.59
CA ALA A 82 12.07 -0.39 2.70
C ALA A 82 13.52 -0.82 2.92
N VAL A 83 14.29 -1.07 1.85
CA VAL A 83 15.73 -1.38 1.94
C VAL A 83 16.51 -0.22 2.54
N ILE A 84 16.26 1.02 2.09
CA ILE A 84 16.93 2.22 2.62
C ILE A 84 16.63 2.40 4.12
N ILE A 85 15.36 2.34 4.50
CA ILE A 85 14.93 2.49 5.90
C ILE A 85 15.53 1.38 6.77
N GLY A 86 15.47 0.13 6.30
CA GLY A 86 16.05 -1.03 6.99
C GLY A 86 17.56 -0.89 7.18
N TYR A 87 18.28 -0.41 6.17
CA TYR A 87 19.71 -0.16 6.25
C TYR A 87 20.05 0.92 7.30
N ILE A 88 19.31 2.03 7.35
CA ILE A 88 19.53 3.10 8.32
C ILE A 88 19.36 2.58 9.76
N PHE A 89 18.25 1.88 10.04
CA PHE A 89 18.02 1.30 11.36
C PHE A 89 19.06 0.26 11.73
N GLY A 90 19.45 -0.60 10.78
CA GLY A 90 20.51 -1.59 10.98
C GLY A 90 21.86 -0.95 11.29
N TYR A 91 22.24 0.10 10.55
CA TYR A 91 23.47 0.86 10.76
C TYR A 91 23.52 1.51 12.14
N TRP A 92 22.44 2.18 12.57
CA TRP A 92 22.35 2.76 13.91
C TRP A 92 22.43 1.72 15.03
N GLN A 93 21.81 0.55 14.85
CA GLN A 93 21.91 -0.54 15.82
C GLN A 93 23.33 -1.12 15.88
N GLY A 94 24.01 -1.24 14.74
CA GLY A 94 25.40 -1.68 14.64
C GLY A 94 26.37 -0.72 15.35
N ASN A 95 26.25 0.58 15.09
CA ASN A 95 27.08 1.60 15.74
C ASN A 95 26.93 1.63 17.26
N ARG A 96 25.71 1.40 17.78
CA ARG A 96 25.46 1.31 19.23
C ARG A 96 26.05 0.07 19.91
N LYS A 97 26.41 -0.97 19.16
CA LYS A 97 27.07 -2.17 19.69
C LYS A 97 28.60 -2.08 19.62
N ALA A 98 29.13 -1.19 18.77
CA ALA A 98 30.56 -0.95 18.62
C ALA A 98 31.10 0.16 19.55
N ALA A 99 30.21 0.96 20.15
CA ALA A 99 30.50 1.93 21.21
C ALA A 99 30.22 1.31 22.58
#